data_AF-A0A5P9H5A3-F1
#
_entry.id   AF-A0A5P9H5A3-F1
#
_cell.length_a   1.000
_cell.length_b   1.000
_cell.length_c   1.000
_cell.angle_alpha   90.00
_cell.angle_beta   90.00
_cell.angle_gamma   90.00
#
_symmetry.space_group_name_H-M   'P 1'
#
loop_
_entity.id
_entity.type
_entity.pdbx_description
1 polymer ?
#
loop_
_entity_poly.entity_id
_entity_poly.type
_entity_poly.pdbx_seq_one_letter_code
_entity_poly.pdbx_strand_id
1 'polypeptide(L)'
;MADDRMQKPPMPASASGVGDRPKKKTFLDRHQILERNVTLLAIFAFLVVTIGGIVQIAPLFWLENTIEEVEGMRPYTPLELTGRDIYIREGCYVCHSQMIRPMRDEVERYGHYSLAAESQYDHPFQWGSKRTGPDLARVGGRYSNAWHVDHLRDPQSVVPESVMPKYGYLEERLIDGQYVDELLATHKLVGVPYEDAHVENAQADFKAQADPDSDYDGLIERYGESAQVANFDGRPGISEADALIAYLQMLGTLVDFSTFTPVASR
;
A
#
# COMPACT_ATOMS: atom_id res chain seq x y z
N MET A 1 75.92 -40.03 -18.28
CA MET A 1 74.89 -41.07 -18.03
C MET A 1 73.74 -40.36 -17.33
N ALA A 2 72.52 -40.22 -17.81
CA ALA A 2 71.88 -40.56 -19.07
C ALA A 2 70.80 -39.48 -19.33
N ASP A 3 70.53 -39.25 -20.62
CA ASP A 3 69.64 -38.25 -21.21
C ASP A 3 68.18 -38.70 -21.04
N ASP A 4 67.43 -38.12 -20.10
CA ASP A 4 66.00 -38.41 -19.90
C ASP A 4 65.17 -37.61 -20.90
N ARG A 5 65.25 -38.01 -22.18
CA ARG A 5 64.35 -37.52 -23.22
C ARG A 5 62.97 -38.08 -22.96
N MET A 6 62.11 -37.22 -22.42
CA MET A 6 60.65 -37.31 -22.39
C MET A 6 60.14 -38.00 -23.67
N GLN A 7 59.79 -39.29 -23.54
CA GLN A 7 59.37 -40.12 -24.65
C GLN A 7 57.99 -39.65 -25.09
N LYS A 8 57.94 -38.92 -26.20
CA LYS A 8 56.68 -38.48 -26.82
C LYS A 8 55.87 -39.75 -27.16
N PRO A 9 54.59 -39.85 -26.73
CA PRO A 9 53.78 -41.02 -27.04
C PRO A 9 53.65 -41.18 -28.57
N PRO A 10 53.63 -42.42 -29.10
CA PRO A 10 53.56 -42.66 -30.52
C PRO A 10 52.26 -42.07 -31.11
N MET A 11 52.39 -41.35 -32.22
CA MET A 11 51.26 -40.87 -33.02
C MET A 11 50.44 -42.07 -33.51
N PRO A 12 49.10 -42.03 -33.45
CA PRO A 12 48.28 -43.14 -33.91
C PRO A 12 48.48 -43.36 -35.42
N ALA A 13 48.79 -44.60 -35.80
CA ALA A 13 49.00 -45.05 -37.16
C ALA A 13 47.66 -45.26 -37.89
N SER A 14 46.90 -44.18 -38.09
CA SER A 14 45.83 -44.08 -39.09
C SER A 14 45.07 -42.77 -38.89
N ALA A 15 45.60 -41.67 -39.44
CA ALA A 15 44.76 -40.51 -39.75
C ALA A 15 43.95 -40.80 -41.03
N SER A 16 43.12 -41.84 -41.00
CA SER A 16 42.11 -42.12 -42.04
C SER A 16 40.77 -41.61 -41.54
N GLY A 17 40.54 -40.31 -41.74
CA GLY A 17 39.28 -39.65 -41.41
C GLY A 17 39.48 -38.16 -41.17
N VAL A 18 39.23 -37.34 -42.19
CA VAL A 18 38.91 -35.92 -41.98
C VAL A 18 37.54 -35.87 -41.32
N GLY A 19 37.50 -36.06 -39.99
CA GLY A 19 36.21 -36.06 -39.29
C GLY A 19 36.17 -36.88 -38.03
N ASP A 20 37.07 -36.62 -37.07
CA ASP A 20 36.69 -36.61 -35.65
C ASP A 20 37.87 -36.15 -34.80
N ARG A 21 38.00 -34.83 -34.64
CA ARG A 21 38.70 -34.29 -33.47
C ARG A 21 37.73 -34.41 -32.31
N PRO A 22 38.12 -34.90 -31.12
CA PRO A 22 37.24 -34.92 -29.97
C PRO A 22 36.78 -33.49 -29.67
N LYS A 23 35.54 -33.16 -30.05
CA LYS A 23 34.96 -31.85 -29.74
C LYS A 23 34.82 -31.79 -28.23
N LYS A 24 35.62 -30.93 -27.58
CA LYS A 24 35.37 -30.57 -26.18
C LYS A 24 33.95 -30.02 -26.13
N LYS A 25 33.03 -30.72 -25.46
CA LYS A 25 31.65 -30.27 -25.29
C LYS A 25 31.67 -28.85 -24.75
N THR A 26 31.18 -27.93 -25.57
CA THR A 26 31.10 -26.52 -25.21
C THR A 26 29.93 -26.32 -24.24
N PHE A 27 29.88 -25.16 -23.60
CA PHE A 27 28.74 -24.80 -22.74
C PHE A 27 27.41 -24.84 -23.51
N LEU A 28 27.42 -24.41 -24.77
CA LEU A 28 26.24 -24.42 -25.66
C LEU A 28 25.75 -25.86 -25.96
N ASP A 29 26.67 -26.81 -26.13
CA ASP A 29 26.30 -28.22 -26.35
C ASP A 29 25.60 -28.83 -25.11
N ARG A 30 25.89 -28.32 -23.91
CA ARG A 30 25.22 -28.73 -22.66
C ARG A 30 23.88 -28.02 -22.46
N HIS A 31 23.76 -26.78 -22.94
CA HIS A 31 22.52 -26.00 -22.91
C HIS A 31 21.39 -26.67 -23.72
N GLN A 32 21.74 -27.35 -24.81
CA GLN A 32 20.78 -28.09 -25.64
C GLN A 32 19.97 -29.16 -24.87
N ILE A 33 20.51 -29.71 -23.78
CA ILE A 33 19.78 -30.66 -22.90
C ILE A 33 18.60 -29.97 -22.22
N LEU A 34 18.78 -28.71 -21.84
CA LEU A 34 17.81 -27.85 -21.18
C LEU A 34 16.74 -27.39 -22.19
N GLU A 35 17.14 -26.98 -23.38
CA GLU A 35 16.22 -26.56 -24.46
C GLU A 35 15.32 -27.69 -24.97
N ARG A 36 15.82 -28.93 -24.99
CA ARG A 36 15.06 -30.09 -25.48
C ARG A 36 14.13 -30.68 -24.44
N ASN A 37 14.30 -30.33 -23.16
CA ASN A 37 13.51 -30.87 -22.07
C ASN A 37 12.65 -29.77 -21.44
N VAL A 38 11.38 -29.76 -21.82
CA VAL A 38 10.38 -28.77 -21.34
C VAL A 38 10.29 -28.75 -19.82
N THR A 39 10.37 -29.92 -19.14
CA THR A 39 10.31 -30.01 -17.68
C THR A 39 11.53 -29.36 -17.03
N LEU A 40 12.73 -29.63 -17.54
CA LEU A 40 13.95 -29.00 -17.01
C LEU A 40 13.91 -27.49 -17.24
N LEU A 41 13.53 -27.05 -18.44
CA LEU A 41 13.39 -25.62 -18.74
C LEU A 41 12.40 -24.93 -17.81
N ALA A 42 11.24 -25.54 -17.58
CA ALA A 42 10.22 -25.00 -16.67
C ALA A 42 10.73 -24.89 -15.23
N ILE A 43 11.41 -25.92 -14.70
CA ILE A 43 11.97 -25.90 -13.34
C ILE A 43 13.01 -24.78 -13.19
N PHE A 44 13.96 -24.69 -14.13
CA PHE A 44 15.00 -23.67 -14.05
C PHE A 44 14.45 -22.26 -14.25
N ALA A 45 13.47 -22.07 -15.14
CA ALA A 45 12.80 -20.79 -15.31
C ALA A 45 12.05 -20.37 -14.03
N PHE A 46 11.34 -21.29 -13.40
CA PHE A 46 10.67 -21.06 -12.13
C PHE A 46 11.68 -20.65 -11.03
N LEU A 47 12.77 -21.41 -10.88
CA LEU A 47 13.81 -21.09 -9.89
C LEU A 47 14.44 -19.71 -10.11
N VAL A 48 14.68 -19.31 -11.36
CA VAL A 48 15.26 -18.00 -11.66
C VAL A 48 14.28 -16.86 -11.34
N VAL A 49 13.00 -17.02 -11.69
CA VAL A 49 11.95 -16.02 -11.42
C VAL A 49 11.70 -15.87 -9.91
N THR A 50 11.70 -16.96 -9.15
CA THR A 50 11.38 -16.91 -7.72
C THR A 50 12.45 -16.23 -6.88
N ILE A 51 13.72 -16.23 -7.30
CA ILE A 51 14.82 -15.56 -6.58
C ILE A 51 14.51 -14.08 -6.35
N GLY A 52 14.01 -13.37 -7.36
CA GLY A 52 13.67 -11.95 -7.24
C GLY A 52 12.60 -11.70 -6.17
N GLY A 53 11.51 -12.47 -6.23
CA GLY A 53 10.43 -12.39 -5.24
C GLY A 53 10.88 -12.73 -3.82
N ILE A 54 11.67 -13.80 -3.65
CA ILE A 54 12.19 -14.20 -2.33
C ILE A 54 13.09 -13.11 -1.75
N VAL A 55 14.01 -12.55 -2.53
CA VAL A 55 14.97 -11.56 -2.03
C VAL A 55 14.31 -10.22 -1.71
N GLN A 56 13.27 -9.82 -2.46
CA GLN A 56 12.62 -8.51 -2.27
C GLN A 56 11.47 -8.53 -1.26
N ILE A 57 10.64 -9.57 -1.27
CA ILE A 57 9.40 -9.62 -0.47
C ILE A 57 9.67 -10.28 0.88
N ALA A 58 10.36 -11.42 0.90
CA ALA A 58 10.45 -12.23 2.11
C ALA A 58 11.10 -11.46 3.28
N PRO A 59 12.26 -10.78 3.13
CA PRO A 59 12.87 -10.03 4.23
C PRO A 59 11.97 -8.98 4.86
N LEU A 60 11.03 -8.38 4.11
CA LEU A 60 10.13 -7.36 4.64
C LEU A 60 9.17 -7.89 5.72
N PHE A 61 8.91 -9.20 5.77
CA PHE A 61 8.10 -9.80 6.85
C PHE A 61 8.84 -9.93 8.19
N TRP A 62 10.17 -9.86 8.21
CA TRP A 62 10.98 -10.08 9.41
C TRP A 62 11.84 -8.87 9.83
N LEU A 63 11.95 -7.85 8.97
CA LEU A 63 12.72 -6.65 9.26
C LEU A 63 11.84 -5.65 10.02
N GLU A 64 11.85 -5.72 11.35
CA GLU A 64 11.13 -4.78 12.22
C GLU A 64 11.57 -3.32 11.97
N ASN A 65 12.82 -3.12 11.53
CA ASN A 65 13.40 -1.80 11.22
C ASN A 65 12.75 -1.08 10.02
N THR A 66 11.87 -1.74 9.25
CA THR A 66 11.20 -1.09 8.10
C THR A 66 9.98 -0.28 8.51
N ILE A 67 9.51 -0.43 9.75
CA ILE A 67 8.38 0.33 10.31
C ILE A 67 8.95 1.22 11.40
N GLU A 68 8.80 2.53 11.23
CA GLU A 68 9.23 3.49 12.24
C GLU A 68 8.35 3.40 13.49
N GLU A 69 8.95 3.49 14.67
CA GLU A 69 8.19 3.68 15.90
C GLU A 69 7.56 5.07 15.88
N VAL A 70 6.23 5.12 15.88
CA VAL A 70 5.45 6.36 15.90
C VAL A 70 4.41 6.30 17.01
N GLU A 71 4.22 7.42 17.70
CA GLU A 71 3.17 7.58 18.70
C GLU A 71 1.89 8.07 18.03
N GLY A 72 0.73 7.60 18.53
CA GLY A 72 -0.59 8.08 18.10
C GLY A 72 -1.27 7.28 16.98
N MET A 73 -0.55 6.34 16.33
CA MET A 73 -1.17 5.49 15.31
C MET A 73 -2.23 4.57 15.91
N ARG A 74 -3.43 4.65 15.35
CA ARG A 74 -4.60 3.82 15.68
C ARG A 74 -5.18 3.17 14.42
N PRO A 75 -5.95 2.07 14.55
CA PRO A 75 -6.72 1.58 13.43
C PRO A 75 -7.82 2.57 13.01
N TYR A 76 -8.28 2.45 11.77
CA TYR A 76 -9.39 3.24 11.26
C TYR A 76 -10.66 2.99 12.06
N THR A 77 -11.47 4.03 12.29
CA THR A 77 -12.82 3.83 12.79
C THR A 77 -13.68 3.12 11.73
N PRO A 78 -14.85 2.57 12.08
CA PRO A 78 -15.73 1.91 11.10
C PRO A 78 -16.16 2.81 9.93
N LEU A 79 -16.45 4.10 10.20
CA LEU A 79 -16.85 5.06 9.17
C LEU A 79 -15.66 5.46 8.28
N GLU A 80 -14.48 5.69 8.86
CA GLU A 80 -13.24 5.97 8.11
C GLU A 80 -12.87 4.79 7.20
N LEU A 81 -12.98 3.56 7.70
CA LEU A 81 -12.66 2.36 6.92
C LEU A 81 -13.66 2.15 5.78
N THR A 82 -14.95 2.39 6.03
CA THR A 82 -15.98 2.39 4.97
C THR A 82 -15.69 3.47 3.92
N GLY A 83 -15.26 4.66 4.35
CA GLY A 83 -14.84 5.75 3.48
C GLY A 83 -13.64 5.41 2.61
N ARG A 84 -12.69 4.66 3.16
CA ARG A 84 -11.54 4.13 2.44
C ARG A 84 -11.95 3.13 1.36
N ASP A 85 -12.93 2.26 1.65
CA ASP A 85 -13.45 1.32 0.65
C ASP A 85 -14.20 2.06 -0.48
N ILE A 86 -14.89 3.16 -0.16
CA ILE A 86 -15.48 4.06 -1.17
C ILE A 86 -14.38 4.73 -1.98
N TYR A 87 -13.31 5.24 -1.35
CA TYR A 87 -12.15 5.82 -2.05
C TYR A 87 -11.53 4.85 -3.06
N ILE A 88 -11.43 3.56 -2.68
CA ILE A 88 -10.96 2.48 -3.56
C ILE A 88 -11.96 2.21 -4.68
N ARG A 89 -13.25 2.06 -4.35
CA ARG A 89 -14.33 1.80 -5.32
C ARG A 89 -14.39 2.87 -6.41
N GLU A 90 -14.20 4.13 -6.01
CA GLU A 90 -14.25 5.28 -6.91
C GLU A 90 -12.98 5.51 -7.72
N GLY A 91 -11.94 4.71 -7.46
CA GLY A 91 -10.68 4.80 -8.20
C GLY A 91 -9.93 6.11 -7.94
N CYS A 92 -10.12 6.74 -6.78
CA CYS A 92 -9.44 7.99 -6.42
C CYS A 92 -7.90 7.85 -6.51
N TYR A 93 -7.39 6.65 -6.19
CA TYR A 93 -5.97 6.28 -6.31
C TYR A 93 -5.39 6.36 -7.74
N VAL A 94 -6.24 6.41 -8.78
CA VAL A 94 -5.80 6.58 -10.17
C VAL A 94 -5.29 8.00 -10.43
N CYS A 95 -5.77 8.97 -9.65
CA CYS A 95 -5.44 10.39 -9.79
C CYS A 95 -4.65 10.94 -8.61
N HIS A 96 -4.85 10.40 -7.42
CA HIS A 96 -4.25 10.88 -6.18
C HIS A 96 -3.32 9.85 -5.58
N SER A 97 -2.18 10.31 -5.08
CA SER A 97 -1.28 9.49 -4.27
C SER A 97 -1.46 9.76 -2.80
N GLN A 98 -1.12 8.78 -1.98
CA GLN A 98 -0.95 8.94 -0.54
C GLN A 98 0.45 8.49 -0.14
N MET A 99 1.47 9.17 -0.67
CA MET A 99 2.86 8.92 -0.33
C MET A 99 3.71 10.14 -0.67
N ILE A 100 4.05 10.93 0.35
CA ILE A 100 4.89 12.11 0.20
C ILE A 100 6.36 11.68 0.22
N ARG A 101 7.11 12.04 -0.81
CA ARG A 101 8.53 11.68 -0.93
C ARG A 101 9.40 12.60 -0.06
N PRO A 102 10.58 12.13 0.41
CA PRO A 102 11.49 12.91 1.25
C PRO A 102 12.30 13.93 0.42
N MET A 103 11.62 14.75 -0.37
CA MET A 103 12.19 15.87 -1.12
C MET A 103 11.66 17.18 -0.53
N ARG A 104 12.51 18.20 -0.47
CA ARG A 104 12.16 19.49 0.15
C ARG A 104 10.92 20.12 -0.49
N ASP A 105 10.79 20.05 -1.81
CA ASP A 105 9.66 20.62 -2.57
C ASP A 105 8.34 19.89 -2.28
N GLU A 106 8.38 18.58 -2.07
CA GLU A 106 7.22 17.82 -1.62
C GLU A 106 6.84 18.15 -0.18
N VAL A 107 7.84 18.32 0.68
CA VAL A 107 7.59 18.66 2.08
C VAL A 107 6.97 20.05 2.22
N GLU A 108 7.48 21.03 1.47
CA GLU A 108 6.89 22.39 1.45
C GLU A 108 5.45 22.38 0.91
N ARG A 109 5.11 21.48 -0.02
CA ARG A 109 3.77 21.40 -0.62
C ARG A 109 2.77 20.61 0.23
N TYR A 110 3.17 19.44 0.70
CA TYR A 110 2.28 18.43 1.29
C TYR A 110 2.52 18.19 2.78
N GLY A 111 3.59 18.70 3.37
CA GLY A 111 3.94 18.46 4.77
C GLY A 111 4.96 17.32 4.94
N HIS A 112 5.11 16.81 6.17
CA HIS A 112 6.12 15.79 6.47
C HIS A 112 6.01 14.59 5.51
N TYR A 113 7.15 14.08 5.05
CA TYR A 113 7.20 12.91 4.18
C TYR A 113 6.53 11.70 4.83
N SER A 114 5.96 10.81 4.03
CA SER A 114 5.23 9.66 4.57
C SER A 114 6.20 8.66 5.22
N LEU A 115 5.84 8.18 6.40
CA LEU A 115 6.51 7.08 7.10
C LEU A 115 5.85 5.75 6.75
N ALA A 116 6.59 4.64 6.81
CA ALA A 116 6.03 3.32 6.54
C ALA A 116 4.96 2.94 7.59
N ALA A 117 5.14 3.41 8.83
CA ALA A 117 4.21 3.21 9.93
C ALA A 117 2.79 3.76 9.67
N GLU A 118 2.64 4.77 8.81
CA GLU A 118 1.33 5.35 8.51
C GLU A 118 0.44 4.42 7.67
N SER A 119 1.07 3.55 6.87
CA SER A 119 0.36 2.59 6.00
C SER A 119 0.36 1.17 6.55
N GLN A 120 0.76 0.96 7.81
CA GLN A 120 0.84 -0.37 8.42
C GLN A 120 -0.52 -1.08 8.50
N TYR A 121 -1.63 -0.32 8.58
CA TYR A 121 -3.00 -0.85 8.63
C TYR A 121 -3.73 -0.79 7.29
N ASP A 122 -3.05 -0.37 6.22
CA ASP A 122 -3.66 -0.28 4.90
C ASP A 122 -3.68 -1.62 4.16
N HIS A 123 -4.86 -2.24 4.13
CA HIS A 123 -5.10 -3.45 3.35
C HIS A 123 -6.13 -3.16 2.25
N PRO A 124 -5.73 -2.94 0.97
CA PRO A 124 -4.37 -2.77 0.45
C PRO A 124 -3.81 -1.33 0.59
N PHE A 125 -2.49 -1.16 0.55
CA PHE A 125 -1.82 0.14 0.58
C PHE A 125 -2.39 1.14 -0.46
N GLN A 126 -2.51 2.42 -0.11
CA GLN A 126 -3.06 3.49 -0.97
C GLN A 126 -1.99 4.41 -1.57
N TRP A 127 -0.72 3.97 -1.59
CA TRP A 127 0.34 4.74 -2.25
C TRP A 127 0.04 4.86 -3.74
N GLY A 128 0.04 6.09 -4.25
CA GLY A 128 -0.29 6.32 -5.65
C GLY A 128 0.88 6.08 -6.58
N SER A 129 0.57 5.71 -7.82
CA SER A 129 1.54 5.60 -8.91
C SER A 129 1.48 6.80 -9.88
N LYS A 130 0.48 7.67 -9.72
CA LYS A 130 0.24 8.85 -10.55
C LYS A 130 -0.31 10.00 -9.71
N ARG A 131 -0.03 11.23 -10.15
CA ARG A 131 -0.57 12.47 -9.59
C ARG A 131 -1.18 13.31 -10.71
N THR A 132 -2.45 13.02 -11.03
CA THR A 132 -3.29 13.94 -11.83
C THR A 132 -3.83 15.04 -10.92
N GLY A 133 -4.27 14.66 -9.72
CA GLY A 133 -4.54 15.56 -8.61
C GLY A 133 -3.39 15.58 -7.60
N PRO A 134 -3.47 16.45 -6.56
CA PRO A 134 -2.46 16.54 -5.51
C PRO A 134 -2.36 15.27 -4.66
N ASP A 135 -1.26 15.11 -3.92
CA ASP A 135 -1.12 14.06 -2.90
C ASP A 135 -2.08 14.32 -1.72
N LEU A 136 -2.67 13.26 -1.17
CA LEU A 136 -3.69 13.31 -0.12
C LEU A 136 -3.20 12.80 1.24
N ALA A 137 -1.95 12.34 1.38
CA ALA A 137 -1.44 11.73 2.62
C ALA A 137 -1.50 12.63 3.87
N ARG A 138 -1.72 13.93 3.68
CA ARG A 138 -1.77 14.96 4.74
C ARG A 138 -2.93 15.93 4.53
N VAL A 139 -4.04 15.47 3.96
CA VAL A 139 -5.20 16.34 3.68
C VAL A 139 -6.05 16.59 4.92
N GLY A 140 -5.94 15.74 5.95
CA GLY A 140 -6.68 15.89 7.20
C GLY A 140 -6.51 17.28 7.82
N GLY A 141 -7.63 17.94 8.11
CA GLY A 141 -7.65 19.29 8.68
C GLY A 141 -7.21 20.43 7.74
N ARG A 142 -6.77 20.16 6.50
CA ARG A 142 -6.39 21.22 5.54
C ARG A 142 -7.60 21.94 4.96
N TYR A 143 -8.72 21.24 4.82
CA TYR A 143 -9.97 21.76 4.27
C TYR A 143 -11.12 21.40 5.21
N SER A 144 -12.17 22.22 5.21
CA SER A 144 -13.38 21.94 5.99
C SER A 144 -14.20 20.81 5.33
N ASN A 145 -15.03 20.15 6.13
CA ASN A 145 -16.00 19.18 5.63
C ASN A 145 -16.88 19.77 4.50
N ALA A 146 -17.38 21.00 4.68
CA ALA A 146 -18.14 21.71 3.66
C ALA A 146 -17.36 21.92 2.36
N TRP A 147 -16.06 22.22 2.43
CA TRP A 147 -15.22 22.31 1.23
C TRP A 147 -15.09 20.97 0.53
N HIS A 148 -14.91 19.88 1.28
CA HIS A 148 -14.86 18.53 0.70
C HIS A 148 -16.18 18.17 0.02
N VAL A 149 -17.33 18.49 0.62
CA VAL A 149 -18.65 18.28 0.01
C VAL A 149 -18.76 19.05 -1.30
N ASP A 150 -18.51 20.36 -1.30
CA ASP A 150 -18.64 21.19 -2.50
C ASP A 150 -17.67 20.75 -3.61
N HIS A 151 -16.43 20.41 -3.23
CA HIS A 151 -15.42 19.91 -4.15
C HIS A 151 -15.78 18.54 -4.71
N LEU A 152 -16.30 17.59 -3.92
CA LEU A 152 -16.73 16.28 -4.42
C LEU A 152 -17.97 16.40 -5.30
N ARG A 153 -18.90 17.30 -4.96
CA ARG A 153 -20.13 17.54 -5.74
C ARG A 153 -19.80 18.08 -7.12
N ASP A 154 -18.98 19.12 -7.18
CA ASP A 154 -18.54 19.76 -8.41
C ASP A 154 -17.14 20.37 -8.25
N PRO A 155 -16.06 19.62 -8.55
CA PRO A 155 -14.70 20.11 -8.38
C PRO A 155 -14.45 21.41 -9.13
N GLN A 156 -15.07 21.58 -10.31
CA GLN A 156 -14.93 22.78 -11.14
C GLN A 156 -15.64 24.01 -10.56
N SER A 157 -16.58 23.82 -9.64
CA SER A 157 -17.23 24.95 -8.95
C SER A 157 -16.32 25.63 -7.93
N VAL A 158 -15.41 24.86 -7.31
CA VAL A 158 -14.46 25.34 -6.28
C VAL A 158 -13.08 25.59 -6.86
N VAL A 159 -12.66 24.78 -7.83
CA VAL A 159 -11.38 24.87 -8.54
C VAL A 159 -11.67 24.82 -10.05
N PRO A 160 -11.85 25.97 -10.73
CA PRO A 160 -12.31 26.03 -12.13
C PRO A 160 -11.50 25.19 -13.13
N GLU A 161 -10.20 25.06 -12.90
CA GLU A 161 -9.27 24.29 -13.72
C GLU A 161 -9.20 22.79 -13.37
N SER A 162 -9.99 22.33 -12.40
CA SER A 162 -9.98 20.93 -11.96
C SER A 162 -10.37 19.99 -13.08
N VAL A 163 -9.61 18.92 -13.24
CA VAL A 163 -9.91 17.80 -14.14
C VAL A 163 -10.57 16.63 -13.41
N MET A 164 -10.85 16.78 -12.11
CA MET A 164 -11.46 15.74 -11.29
C MET A 164 -12.93 15.51 -11.72
N PRO A 165 -13.40 14.25 -11.79
CA PRO A 165 -14.80 13.94 -12.03
C PRO A 165 -15.72 14.42 -10.90
N LYS A 166 -17.01 14.59 -11.20
CA LYS A 166 -18.03 14.93 -10.20
C LYS A 166 -18.53 13.66 -9.50
N TYR A 167 -18.60 13.71 -8.18
CA TYR A 167 -19.03 12.62 -7.31
C TYR A 167 -20.24 13.00 -6.43
N GLY A 168 -21.04 13.99 -6.85
CA GLY A 168 -22.20 14.46 -6.07
C GLY A 168 -23.26 13.39 -5.76
N TYR A 169 -23.28 12.26 -6.48
CA TYR A 169 -24.16 11.13 -6.15
C TYR A 169 -23.80 10.45 -4.82
N LEU A 170 -22.59 10.64 -4.29
CA LEU A 170 -22.20 10.09 -2.99
C LEU A 170 -23.06 10.66 -1.86
N GLU A 171 -23.53 11.91 -2.00
CA GLU A 171 -24.44 12.55 -1.04
C GLU A 171 -25.87 11.98 -1.11
N GLU A 172 -26.22 11.28 -2.20
CA GLU A 172 -27.56 10.70 -2.41
C GLU A 172 -27.63 9.23 -1.97
N ARG A 173 -26.47 8.59 -1.75
CA ARG A 173 -26.38 7.18 -1.36
C ARG A 173 -26.22 7.05 0.13
N LEU A 174 -27.31 6.72 0.80
CA LEU A 174 -27.30 6.43 2.23
C LEU A 174 -26.74 5.04 2.50
N ILE A 175 -25.97 4.93 3.58
CA ILE A 175 -25.37 3.70 4.08
C ILE A 175 -25.76 3.49 5.55
N ASP A 176 -26.03 2.25 5.92
CA ASP A 176 -26.44 1.87 7.27
C ASP A 176 -25.32 1.17 8.07
N GLY A 177 -24.20 0.91 7.41
CA GLY A 177 -23.05 0.21 7.98
C GLY A 177 -23.22 -1.30 8.03
N GLN A 178 -24.17 -1.93 7.33
CA GLN A 178 -24.53 -3.36 7.49
C GLN A 178 -23.39 -4.36 7.74
N TYR A 179 -22.22 -4.19 7.11
CA TYR A 179 -21.08 -5.12 7.17
C TYR A 179 -19.84 -4.58 7.92
N VAL A 180 -19.96 -3.48 8.67
CA VAL A 180 -18.76 -2.87 9.30
C VAL A 180 -18.12 -3.75 10.37
N ASP A 181 -18.89 -4.58 11.06
CA ASP A 181 -18.40 -5.57 12.02
C ASP A 181 -17.59 -6.67 11.32
N GLU A 182 -18.09 -7.22 10.21
CA GLU A 182 -17.35 -8.20 9.39
C GLU A 182 -16.07 -7.58 8.79
N LEU A 183 -16.13 -6.31 8.39
CA LEU A 183 -14.99 -5.57 7.85
C LEU A 183 -13.90 -5.39 8.92
N LEU A 184 -14.26 -4.96 10.13
CA LEU A 184 -13.33 -4.84 11.26
C LEU A 184 -12.77 -6.20 11.67
N ALA A 185 -13.61 -7.24 11.74
CA ALA A 185 -13.16 -8.59 12.06
C ALA A 185 -12.16 -9.13 11.02
N THR A 186 -12.36 -8.80 9.74
CA THR A 186 -11.43 -9.17 8.66
C THR A 186 -10.11 -8.42 8.77
N HIS A 187 -10.15 -7.11 9.05
CA HIS A 187 -8.93 -6.34 9.29
C HIS A 187 -8.18 -6.82 10.55
N LYS A 188 -8.91 -7.22 11.60
CA LYS A 188 -8.35 -7.87 12.78
C LYS A 188 -7.61 -9.15 12.42
N LEU A 189 -8.21 -9.99 11.57
CA LEU A 189 -7.60 -11.24 11.11
C LEU A 189 -6.28 -11.04 10.38
N VAL A 190 -6.13 -9.95 9.62
CA VAL A 190 -4.87 -9.62 8.90
C VAL A 190 -3.85 -8.87 9.75
N GLY A 191 -4.15 -8.63 11.03
CA GLY A 191 -3.20 -8.09 12.01
C GLY A 191 -3.42 -6.66 12.46
N VAL A 192 -4.49 -5.99 12.00
CA VAL A 192 -4.86 -4.66 12.53
C VAL A 192 -5.33 -4.81 13.98
N PRO A 193 -4.86 -3.97 14.94
CA PRO A 193 -5.07 -4.19 16.37
C PRO A 193 -6.47 -3.76 16.84
N TYR A 194 -7.52 -4.34 16.26
CA TYR A 194 -8.88 -4.22 16.79
C TYR A 194 -9.10 -5.20 17.95
N GLU A 195 -9.32 -4.68 19.15
CA GLU A 195 -9.93 -5.43 20.26
C GLU A 195 -11.36 -5.93 19.94
N ASP A 196 -11.83 -6.96 20.65
CA ASP A 196 -13.18 -7.52 20.46
C ASP A 196 -14.28 -6.45 20.65
N ALA A 197 -14.06 -5.52 21.59
CA ALA A 197 -14.95 -4.39 21.83
C ALA A 197 -15.13 -3.50 20.59
N HIS A 198 -14.12 -3.37 19.72
CA HIS A 198 -14.28 -2.59 18.47
C HIS A 198 -15.24 -3.27 17.51
N VAL A 199 -15.16 -4.61 17.39
CA VAL A 199 -16.01 -5.39 16.49
C VAL A 199 -17.44 -5.42 17.02
N GLU A 200 -17.61 -5.68 18.32
CA GLU A 200 -18.92 -5.73 18.98
C GLU A 200 -19.67 -4.38 18.90
N ASN A 201 -18.94 -3.26 18.97
CA ASN A 201 -19.51 -1.91 18.92
C ASN A 201 -19.42 -1.26 17.54
N ALA A 202 -18.97 -1.95 16.50
CA ALA A 202 -18.69 -1.37 15.18
C ALA A 202 -19.88 -0.59 14.60
N GLN A 203 -21.10 -1.13 14.72
CA GLN A 203 -22.33 -0.48 14.27
C GLN A 203 -22.69 0.78 15.07
N ALA A 204 -22.43 0.77 16.38
CA ALA A 204 -22.67 1.91 17.25
C ALA A 204 -21.66 3.02 16.95
N ASP A 205 -20.38 2.65 16.85
CA ASP A 205 -19.28 3.54 16.50
C ASP A 205 -19.45 4.19 15.13
N PHE A 206 -19.86 3.40 14.14
CA PHE A 206 -20.16 3.88 12.79
C PHE A 206 -21.19 5.01 12.81
N LYS A 207 -22.28 4.84 13.58
CA LYS A 207 -23.36 5.83 13.68
C LYS A 207 -22.95 7.03 14.54
N ALA A 208 -22.30 6.77 15.67
CA ALA A 208 -21.88 7.79 16.60
C ALA A 208 -20.89 8.77 15.94
N GLN A 209 -19.97 8.28 15.11
CA GLN A 209 -19.00 9.14 14.45
C GLN A 209 -19.62 10.15 13.47
N ALA A 210 -20.74 9.79 12.84
CA ALA A 210 -21.45 10.66 11.90
C ALA A 210 -22.42 11.64 12.58
N ASP A 211 -22.60 11.56 13.90
CA ASP A 211 -23.59 12.34 14.64
C ASP A 211 -22.94 13.07 15.83
N PRO A 212 -22.65 14.37 15.70
CA PRO A 212 -22.03 15.17 16.77
C PRO A 212 -22.96 15.40 17.97
N ASP A 213 -24.25 15.10 17.85
CA ASP A 213 -25.22 15.19 18.95
C ASP A 213 -25.46 13.83 19.64
N SER A 214 -24.79 12.76 19.19
CA SER A 214 -24.89 11.41 19.76
C SER A 214 -24.00 11.21 21.00
N ASP A 215 -24.22 10.10 21.72
CA ASP A 215 -23.30 9.62 22.75
C ASP A 215 -22.11 8.89 22.08
N TYR A 216 -21.09 9.67 21.71
CA TYR A 216 -19.88 9.18 21.05
C TYR A 216 -18.72 8.92 22.04
N ASP A 217 -18.94 9.00 23.36
CA ASP A 217 -17.88 8.80 24.35
C ASP A 217 -17.22 7.42 24.22
N GLY A 218 -18.02 6.39 23.93
CA GLY A 218 -17.52 5.03 23.70
C GLY A 218 -16.62 4.91 22.45
N LEU A 219 -16.90 5.69 21.40
CA LEU A 219 -16.05 5.76 20.20
C LEU A 219 -14.69 6.36 20.58
N ILE A 220 -14.67 7.46 21.32
CA ILE A 220 -13.44 8.13 21.75
C ILE A 220 -12.64 7.26 22.72
N GLU A 221 -13.29 6.50 23.60
CA GLU A 221 -12.58 5.54 24.46
C GLU A 221 -11.85 4.46 23.67
N ARG A 222 -12.48 3.97 22.58
CA ARG A 222 -11.93 2.90 21.73
C ARG A 222 -10.85 3.39 20.76
N TYR A 223 -11.10 4.52 20.10
CA TYR A 223 -10.25 5.02 19.02
C TYR A 223 -9.40 6.23 19.45
N GLY A 224 -9.63 6.82 20.61
CA GLY A 224 -8.92 8.00 21.08
C GLY A 224 -9.40 9.31 20.45
N GLU A 225 -8.87 10.42 20.96
CA GLU A 225 -9.26 11.81 20.62
C GLU A 225 -9.01 12.21 19.16
N SER A 226 -8.21 11.43 18.42
CA SER A 226 -7.97 11.67 17.00
C SER A 226 -9.13 11.21 16.11
N ALA A 227 -10.09 10.45 16.65
CA ALA A 227 -11.34 10.11 15.96
C ALA A 227 -12.25 11.33 15.87
N GLN A 228 -12.35 11.91 14.67
CA GLN A 228 -13.20 13.06 14.43
C GLN A 228 -14.67 12.63 14.40
N VAL A 229 -15.52 13.35 15.14
CA VAL A 229 -16.98 13.19 15.14
C VAL A 229 -17.61 14.42 14.53
N ALA A 230 -18.40 14.24 13.48
CA ALA A 230 -19.07 15.32 12.78
C ALA A 230 -20.19 14.77 11.90
N ASN A 231 -21.15 15.64 11.56
CA ASN A 231 -21.94 15.44 10.36
C ASN A 231 -21.07 15.95 9.18
N PHE A 232 -20.49 15.02 8.43
CA PHE A 232 -19.43 15.31 7.47
C PHE A 232 -19.98 15.89 6.16
N ASP A 233 -21.18 15.52 5.75
CA ASP A 233 -21.83 16.05 4.55
C ASP A 233 -22.84 17.19 4.84
N GLY A 234 -23.21 17.39 6.10
CA GLY A 234 -24.15 18.40 6.57
C GLY A 234 -25.62 18.06 6.33
N ARG A 235 -25.96 16.80 6.01
CA ARG A 235 -27.31 16.34 5.66
C ARG A 235 -27.82 15.31 6.67
N PRO A 236 -29.14 15.07 6.74
CA PRO A 236 -29.68 14.00 7.60
C PRO A 236 -29.38 12.60 7.03
N GLY A 237 -29.03 11.67 7.91
CA GLY A 237 -28.63 10.31 7.55
C GLY A 237 -27.10 10.18 7.50
N ILE A 238 -26.62 9.03 7.07
CA ILE A 238 -25.19 8.78 6.84
C ILE A 238 -25.04 8.43 5.37
N SER A 239 -24.35 9.28 4.61
CA SER A 239 -24.13 9.06 3.18
C SER A 239 -22.75 8.46 2.90
N GLU A 240 -22.54 8.00 1.66
CA GLU A 240 -21.20 7.64 1.20
C GLU A 240 -20.25 8.85 1.21
N ALA A 241 -20.77 10.08 1.06
CA ALA A 241 -19.97 11.29 1.19
C ALA A 241 -19.50 11.48 2.64
N ASP A 242 -20.33 11.20 3.65
CA ASP A 242 -19.89 11.25 5.04
C ASP A 242 -18.70 10.34 5.31
N ALA A 243 -18.82 9.07 4.89
CA ALA A 243 -17.76 8.09 5.06
C ALA A 243 -16.46 8.52 4.35
N LEU A 244 -16.55 8.92 3.08
CA LEU A 244 -15.39 9.37 2.32
C LEU A 244 -14.71 10.58 2.95
N ILE A 245 -15.48 11.55 3.44
CA ILE A 245 -14.92 12.75 4.08
C ILE A 245 -14.31 12.39 5.44
N ALA A 246 -14.93 11.51 6.23
CA ALA A 246 -14.34 11.00 7.47
C ALA A 246 -12.97 10.37 7.23
N TYR A 247 -12.85 9.53 6.18
CA TYR A 247 -11.57 8.98 5.75
C TYR A 247 -10.55 10.08 5.39
N LEU A 248 -10.93 11.03 4.53
CA LEU A 248 -10.04 12.11 4.10
C LEU A 248 -9.58 12.99 5.28
N GLN A 249 -10.46 13.26 6.26
CA GLN A 249 -10.13 14.07 7.43
C GLN A 249 -9.14 13.41 8.38
N MET A 250 -9.08 12.08 8.39
CA MET A 250 -8.12 11.33 9.20
C MET A 250 -6.73 11.27 8.53
N LEU A 251 -6.64 11.40 7.19
CA LEU A 251 -5.36 11.23 6.48
C LEU A 251 -4.25 12.17 6.96
N GLY A 252 -3.25 11.56 7.58
CA GLY A 252 -2.03 12.21 8.04
C GLY A 252 -2.14 12.94 9.38
N THR A 253 -3.19 12.69 10.15
CA THR A 253 -3.39 13.29 11.49
C THR A 253 -2.89 12.41 12.63
N LEU A 254 -2.64 11.12 12.38
CA LEU A 254 -2.38 10.13 13.43
C LEU A 254 -0.94 10.11 13.95
N VAL A 255 0.03 10.61 13.18
CA VAL A 255 1.44 10.61 13.58
C VAL A 255 1.82 11.95 14.19
N ASP A 256 2.37 11.91 15.41
CA ASP A 256 3.10 13.05 15.96
C ASP A 256 4.53 13.11 15.41
N PHE A 257 4.76 14.02 14.46
CA PHE A 257 6.09 14.19 13.86
C PHE A 257 7.12 14.81 14.82
N SER A 258 6.71 15.38 15.96
CA SER A 258 7.63 15.98 16.92
C SER A 258 8.43 14.94 17.71
N THR A 259 7.89 13.74 17.83
CA THR A 259 8.53 12.60 18.52
C THR A 259 9.40 11.77 17.57
N PHE A 260 9.22 11.94 16.25
CA PHE A 260 9.96 11.20 15.23
C PHE A 260 11.39 11.74 15.06
N THR A 261 12.38 10.86 15.22
CA THR A 261 13.80 11.17 14.94
C THR A 261 14.26 10.42 13.70
N PRO A 262 14.60 11.12 12.60
CA PRO A 262 15.13 10.47 11.41
C PRO A 262 16.42 9.71 11.73
N VAL A 263 16.55 8.46 11.26
CA VAL A 263 17.82 7.75 11.32
C VAL A 263 18.83 8.53 10.49
N ALA A 264 19.95 8.93 11.09
CA ALA A 264 21.01 9.63 10.38
C ALA A 264 21.43 8.82 9.14
N SER A 265 21.35 9.43 7.96
CA SER A 265 21.77 8.79 6.71
C SER A 265 23.20 8.30 6.87
N ARG A 266 23.43 6.98 6.73
CA ARG A 266 24.78 6.42 6.64
C ARG A 266 25.45 6.82 5.34
#